data_AF-A0AAD6V4U8-F1
#
_entry.id   AF-A0AAD6V4U8-F1
#
_cell.length_a   1.000
_cell.length_b   1.000
_cell.length_c   1.000
_cell.angle_alpha   90.00
_cell.angle_beta   90.00
_cell.angle_gamma   90.00
#
_symmetry.space_group_name_H-M   'P 1'
#
loop_
_entity.id
_entity.type
_entity.pdbx_description
1 polymer ?
#
loop_
_entity_poly.entity_id
_entity_poly.type
_entity_poly.pdbx_seq_one_letter_code
_entity_poly.pdbx_strand_id
1 'polypeptide(L)'
;ATSDVQATGPLTEEDCLSILQALETVVSILVQILKDLVAKKPAFGGQPISGLIALILEDIQSLRNAIIALINALIDECPADLGAEAGELQDELTVAFASAVDAYSS
;
A
#
# COMPACT_ATOMS: atom_id res chain seq x y z
N ALA A 1 13.56 1.41 1.55
CA ALA A 1 12.72 1.80 0.40
C ALA A 1 12.41 3.30 0.43
N THR A 2 11.50 3.78 1.29
CA THR A 2 11.16 5.23 1.36
C THR A 2 12.39 6.11 1.60
N SER A 3 13.24 5.73 2.56
CA SER A 3 14.51 6.43 2.83
C SER A 3 15.50 6.39 1.66
N ASP A 4 15.45 5.34 0.85
CA ASP A 4 16.39 5.13 -0.26
C ASP A 4 15.97 5.97 -1.47
N VAL A 5 14.67 6.07 -1.73
CA VAL A 5 14.10 6.99 -2.73
C VAL A 5 14.50 8.42 -2.41
N GLN A 6 14.23 8.87 -1.18
CA GLN A 6 14.60 10.20 -0.71
C GLN A 6 16.12 10.48 -0.73
N ALA A 7 16.96 9.45 -0.60
CA ALA A 7 18.41 9.59 -0.62
C ALA A 7 19.01 9.59 -2.03
N THR A 8 18.25 9.14 -3.04
CA THR A 8 18.69 9.07 -4.43
C THR A 8 18.65 10.45 -5.10
N GLY A 9 17.74 11.32 -4.64
CA GLY A 9 17.45 12.60 -5.28
C GLY A 9 16.70 12.41 -6.61
N PRO A 10 16.62 13.46 -7.45
CA PRO A 10 15.76 13.46 -8.63
C PRO A 10 16.09 12.30 -9.56
N LEU A 11 15.07 11.50 -9.87
CA LEU A 11 15.16 10.34 -10.73
C LEU A 11 14.99 10.75 -12.19
N THR A 12 15.56 9.95 -13.10
CA THR A 12 15.28 10.09 -14.52
C THR A 12 13.87 9.56 -14.83
N GLU A 13 13.28 10.02 -15.93
CA GLU A 13 11.98 9.51 -16.40
C GLU A 13 12.01 7.99 -16.63
N GLU A 14 13.10 7.47 -17.20
CA GLU A 14 13.31 6.04 -17.44
C GLU A 14 13.37 5.24 -16.13
N ASP A 15 14.09 5.75 -15.12
CA ASP A 15 14.17 5.10 -13.80
C ASP A 15 12.81 5.13 -13.11
N CYS A 16 12.11 6.26 -13.16
CA CYS A 16 10.77 6.40 -12.60
C CYS A 16 9.76 5.45 -13.23
N LEU A 17 9.72 5.38 -14.55
CA LEU A 17 8.87 4.43 -15.28
C LEU A 17 9.17 2.98 -14.87
N SER A 18 10.44 2.63 -14.76
CA SER A 18 10.86 1.29 -14.33
C SER A 18 10.40 0.97 -12.90
N ILE A 19 10.48 1.94 -12.00
CA ILE A 19 10.03 1.78 -10.61
C ILE A 19 8.49 1.72 -10.54
N LEU A 20 7.77 2.55 -11.30
CA LEU A 20 6.31 2.54 -11.34
C LEU A 20 5.76 1.22 -11.87
N GLN A 21 6.36 0.65 -12.91
CA GLN A 21 5.99 -0.68 -13.41
C GLN A 21 6.25 -1.80 -12.38
N ALA A 22 7.35 -1.70 -11.63
CA ALA A 22 7.59 -2.62 -10.52
C ALA A 22 6.53 -2.43 -9.41
N LEU A 23 6.12 -1.19 -9.16
CA LEU A 23 5.13 -0.84 -8.16
C LEU A 23 3.73 -1.31 -8.54
N GLU A 24 3.32 -1.24 -9.81
CA GLU A 24 2.06 -1.82 -10.33
C GLU A 24 1.88 -3.28 -9.92
N THR A 25 2.95 -4.08 -10.04
CA THR A 25 2.92 -5.49 -9.65
C THR A 25 2.74 -5.64 -8.14
N VAL A 26 3.43 -4.82 -7.35
CA VAL A 26 3.29 -4.79 -5.89
C VAL A 26 1.88 -4.37 -5.48
N VAL A 27 1.31 -3.34 -6.12
CA VAL A 27 -0.06 -2.86 -5.89
C VAL A 27 -1.06 -3.98 -6.14
N SER A 28 -0.97 -4.64 -7.30
CA SER A 28 -1.87 -5.75 -7.65
C SER A 28 -1.84 -6.87 -6.61
N ILE A 29 -0.63 -7.25 -6.15
CA ILE A 29 -0.45 -8.28 -5.11
C ILE A 29 -1.05 -7.82 -3.77
N LEU A 30 -0.77 -6.58 -3.35
CA LEU A 30 -1.29 -6.04 -2.09
C LEU A 30 -2.82 -5.96 -2.10
N VAL A 31 -3.42 -5.50 -3.20
CA VAL A 31 -4.88 -5.45 -3.37
C VAL A 31 -5.49 -6.85 -3.21
N GLN A 32 -4.88 -7.88 -3.80
CA GLN A 32 -5.34 -9.25 -3.66
C GLN A 32 -5.18 -9.76 -2.22
N ILE A 33 -4.05 -9.51 -1.58
CA ILE A 33 -3.80 -9.90 -0.19
C ILE A 33 -4.82 -9.25 0.75
N LEU A 34 -5.13 -7.96 0.57
CA LEU A 34 -6.13 -7.27 1.39
C LEU A 34 -7.53 -7.86 1.20
N LYS A 35 -7.92 -8.20 -0.03
CA LYS A 35 -9.19 -8.90 -0.30
C LYS A 35 -9.24 -10.27 0.38
N ASP A 36 -8.17 -11.05 0.28
CA ASP A 36 -8.07 -12.36 0.91
C ASP A 36 -8.10 -12.26 2.44
N LEU A 37 -7.46 -11.23 2.99
CA LEU A 37 -7.46 -10.93 4.42
C LEU A 37 -8.90 -10.64 4.91
N VAL A 38 -9.63 -9.76 4.22
CA VAL A 38 -11.05 -9.48 4.50
C VAL A 38 -11.88 -10.76 4.47
N ALA A 39 -11.69 -11.61 3.46
CA ALA A 39 -12.40 -12.89 3.37
C ALA A 39 -12.06 -13.86 4.52
N LYS A 40 -10.88 -13.73 5.14
CA LYS A 40 -10.45 -14.55 6.28
C LYS A 40 -10.87 -14.00 7.65
N LYS A 41 -11.42 -12.78 7.73
CA LYS A 41 -11.90 -12.20 9.00
C LYS A 41 -12.73 -13.17 9.86
N PRO A 42 -13.73 -13.94 9.33
CA PRO A 42 -14.51 -14.87 10.15
C PRO A 42 -13.66 -15.99 10.77
N ALA A 43 -12.64 -16.48 10.05
CA ALA A 43 -11.76 -17.52 10.54
C ALA A 43 -10.85 -17.01 11.68
N PHE A 44 -10.41 -15.75 11.62
CA PHE A 44 -9.65 -15.12 12.72
C PHE A 44 -10.53 -14.83 13.94
N GLY A 45 -11.76 -14.35 13.73
CA GLY A 45 -12.71 -14.09 14.82
C GLY A 45 -13.14 -15.36 15.57
N GLY A 46 -13.05 -16.54 14.94
CA GLY A 46 -13.32 -17.83 15.57
C GLY A 46 -12.17 -18.40 16.41
N GLN A 47 -10.99 -17.78 16.40
CA GLN A 47 -9.84 -18.27 17.18
C GLN A 47 -9.92 -17.80 18.64
N PRO A 48 -9.46 -18.61 19.61
CA PRO A 48 -9.42 -18.23 21.03
C PRO A 48 -8.21 -17.32 21.34
N ILE A 49 -7.87 -16.40 20.45
CA ILE A 49 -6.74 -15.48 20.58
C ILE A 49 -7.30 -14.09 20.85
N SER A 50 -7.21 -13.67 22.11
CA SER A 50 -7.64 -12.33 22.52
C SER A 50 -6.86 -11.26 21.77
N GLY A 51 -7.55 -10.23 21.27
CA GLY A 51 -6.93 -9.08 20.60
C GLY A 51 -6.46 -9.31 19.15
N LEU A 52 -6.62 -10.51 18.59
CA LEU A 52 -6.12 -10.81 17.23
C LEU A 52 -6.68 -9.87 16.16
N ILE A 53 -7.99 -9.59 16.17
CA ILE A 53 -8.62 -8.68 15.21
C ILE A 53 -8.06 -7.25 15.32
N ALA A 54 -7.84 -6.77 16.55
CA ALA A 54 -7.26 -5.45 16.79
C ALA A 54 -5.81 -5.36 16.32
N LEU A 55 -5.02 -6.42 16.53
CA LEU A 55 -3.64 -6.51 16.01
C LEU A 55 -3.63 -6.48 14.47
N ILE A 56 -4.52 -7.24 13.82
CA ILE A 56 -4.61 -7.22 12.35
C ILE A 56 -5.00 -5.83 11.84
N LEU A 57 -5.92 -5.13 12.52
CA LEU A 57 -6.26 -3.75 12.19
C LEU A 57 -5.06 -2.81 12.30
N GLU A 58 -4.28 -2.92 13.37
CA GLU A 58 -3.05 -2.13 13.57
C GLU A 58 -2.04 -2.39 12.45
N ASP A 59 -1.83 -3.66 12.08
CA ASP A 59 -0.94 -4.05 10.98
C ASP A 59 -1.41 -3.49 9.62
N ILE A 60 -2.71 -3.56 9.32
CA ILE A 60 -3.29 -2.98 8.09
C ILE A 60 -3.02 -1.47 8.04
N GLN A 61 -3.24 -0.76 9.14
CA GLN A 61 -3.04 0.69 9.21
C GLN A 61 -1.56 1.07 9.10
N SER A 62 -0.68 0.32 9.75
CA SER A 62 0.76 0.51 9.66
C SER A 62 1.27 0.29 8.23
N LEU A 63 0.85 -0.80 7.59
CA LEU A 63 1.22 -1.10 6.21
C LEU A 63 0.70 -0.03 5.23
N ARG A 64 -0.55 0.43 5.40
CA ARG A 64 -1.12 1.54 4.62
C ARG A 64 -0.22 2.77 4.69
N ASN A 65 0.14 3.20 5.90
CA ASN A 65 0.95 4.41 6.09
C ASN A 65 2.33 4.27 5.44
N ALA A 66 2.97 3.11 5.59
CA ALA A 66 4.28 2.85 5.00
C ALA A 66 4.25 2.89 3.46
N ILE A 67 3.24 2.26 2.84
CA ILE A 67 3.10 2.20 1.38
C ILE A 67 2.76 3.57 0.80
N ILE A 68 1.84 4.33 1.41
CA ILE A 68 1.50 5.68 0.97
C ILE A 68 2.72 6.61 1.07
N ALA A 69 3.52 6.49 2.14
CA ALA A 69 4.76 7.26 2.28
C ALA A 69 5.80 6.90 1.20
N LEU A 70 5.90 5.62 0.82
CA LEU A 70 6.76 5.20 -0.29
C LEU A 70 6.32 5.81 -1.62
N ILE A 71 5.03 5.76 -1.94
CA ILE A 71 4.49 6.30 -3.20
C ILE A 71 4.68 7.81 -3.26
N ASN A 72 4.39 8.53 -2.17
CA ASN A 72 4.62 9.97 -2.11
C ASN A 72 6.09 10.32 -2.33
N ALA A 73 7.01 9.59 -1.69
CA ALA A 73 8.44 9.81 -1.91
C ALA A 73 8.84 9.57 -3.38
N LEU A 74 8.22 8.58 -4.05
CA LEU A 74 8.48 8.35 -5.48
C LEU A 74 7.93 9.49 -6.34
N ILE A 75 6.71 9.97 -6.06
CA ILE A 75 6.11 11.12 -6.75
C ILE A 75 7.00 12.37 -6.62
N ASP A 76 7.53 12.61 -5.42
CA ASP A 76 8.37 13.79 -5.14
C ASP A 76 9.71 13.77 -5.89
N GLU A 77 10.27 12.58 -6.15
CA GLU A 77 11.55 12.43 -6.84
C GLU A 77 11.41 12.20 -8.35
N CYS A 78 10.19 11.94 -8.85
CA CYS A 78 9.93 11.71 -10.27
C CYS A 78 9.59 12.99 -11.04
N PRO A 79 9.84 13.03 -12.36
CA PRO A 79 9.29 14.05 -13.24
C PRO A 79 7.76 14.18 -13.12
N ALA A 80 7.26 15.42 -13.11
CA ALA A 80 5.87 15.73 -12.78
C ALA A 80 4.83 15.12 -13.75
N ASP A 81 5.25 14.81 -14.97
CA ASP A 81 4.45 14.16 -16.00
C ASP A 81 4.11 12.70 -15.66
N LEU A 82 4.86 12.05 -14.76
CA LEU A 82 4.57 10.71 -14.25
C LEU A 82 3.73 10.71 -12.96
N GLY A 83 3.32 11.89 -12.49
CA GLY A 83 2.51 12.02 -11.28
C GLY A 83 1.11 11.43 -11.42
N ALA A 84 0.58 11.35 -12.65
CA ALA A 84 -0.73 10.78 -12.91
C ALA A 84 -0.72 9.26 -12.68
N GLU A 85 0.24 8.54 -13.27
CA GLU A 85 0.42 7.09 -13.13
C GLU A 85 0.65 6.71 -11.67
N ALA A 86 1.52 7.44 -10.96
CA ALA A 86 1.75 7.21 -9.54
C ALA A 86 0.50 7.50 -8.68
N GLY A 87 -0.31 8.49 -9.07
CA GLY A 87 -1.58 8.82 -8.43
C GLY A 87 -2.63 7.72 -8.59
N GLU A 88 -2.74 7.11 -9.77
CA GLU A 88 -3.65 5.98 -10.00
C GLU A 88 -3.33 4.77 -9.09
N LEU A 89 -2.04 4.46 -8.93
CA LEU A 89 -1.58 3.41 -8.01
C LEU A 89 -1.91 3.73 -6.55
N GLN A 90 -1.77 5.00 -6.16
CA GLN A 90 -2.11 5.46 -4.82
C GLN A 90 -3.61 5.32 -4.54
N ASP A 91 -4.45 5.68 -5.50
CA ASP A 91 -5.91 5.61 -5.38
C ASP A 91 -6.39 4.16 -5.24
N GLU A 92 -5.86 3.25 -6.05
CA GLU A 92 -6.20 1.82 -5.97
C GLU A 92 -5.89 1.24 -4.59
N LEU A 93 -4.68 1.52 -4.06
CA LEU A 93 -4.30 1.09 -2.72
C LEU A 93 -5.16 1.74 -1.64
N THR A 94 -5.47 3.02 -1.77
CA THR A 94 -6.29 3.75 -0.80
C THR A 94 -7.68 3.11 -0.66
N VAL A 95 -8.30 2.74 -1.78
CA VAL A 95 -9.59 2.02 -1.79
C VAL A 95 -9.47 0.64 -1.15
N ALA A 96 -8.44 -0.14 -1.51
CA ALA A 96 -8.24 -1.48 -0.97
C ALA A 96 -7.98 -1.47 0.55
N PHE A 97 -7.13 -0.56 1.03
CA PHE A 97 -6.86 -0.40 2.46
C PHE A 97 -8.09 0.10 3.21
N ALA A 98 -8.87 1.04 2.66
CA ALA A 98 -10.11 1.49 3.30
C ALA A 98 -11.09 0.33 3.50
N SER A 99 -11.31 -0.50 2.48
CA SER A 99 -12.14 -1.71 2.58
C SER A 99 -11.65 -2.67 3.66
N ALA A 100 -10.34 -2.90 3.75
CA ALA A 100 -9.76 -3.78 4.78
C ALA A 100 -9.86 -3.18 6.19
N VAL A 101 -9.64 -1.88 6.36
CA VAL A 101 -9.81 -1.18 7.63
C VAL A 101 -11.26 -1.28 8.10
N ASP A 102 -12.23 -0.95 7.25
CA ASP A 102 -13.66 -1.01 7.58
C ASP A 102 -14.08 -2.44 7.98
N ALA A 103 -13.56 -3.44 7.28
CA ALA A 103 -13.78 -4.82 7.62
C ALA A 103 -13.23 -5.17 9.00
N TYR A 104 -12.04 -4.71 9.41
CA TYR A 104 -11.43 -5.09 10.70
C TYR A 104 -11.77 -4.16 11.87
N SER A 105 -12.33 -2.98 11.62
CA SER A 105 -12.82 -2.07 12.67
C SER A 105 -14.27 -2.31 13.08
N SER A 106 -14.98 -3.23 12.40
CA SER A 106 -16.37 -3.64 12.67
C SER A 106 -16.47 -5.02 13.31
#